data_AF-A0A2U1D7T2-F1
#
_entry.id   AF-A0A2U1D7T2-F1
#
_cell.length_a   1.000
_cell.length_b   1.000
_cell.length_c   1.000
_cell.angle_alpha   90.00
_cell.angle_beta   90.00
_cell.angle_gamma   90.00
#
_symmetry.space_group_name_H-M   'P 1'
#
loop_
_entity.id
_entity.type
_entity.pdbx_description
1 polymer ?
#
loop_
_entity_poly.entity_id
_entity_poly.type
_entity_poly.pdbx_seq_one_letter_code
_entity_poly.pdbx_strand_id
1 'polypeptide(L)'
;MADYKDKILKAYFTGKMALAIKQRELEIRHGHNHVDDVNRNIRAKNKQSHTTETTLAVLEQDPYINTTKEVMEYISEWLEVFDELDQQIIKLRYTGHSWINIEYRLALGNRTGNRHLKEAKSWLVLDDTYLLGIRS
;
A
#
# COMPACT_ATOMS: atom_id res chain seq x y z
N MET A 1 -0.09 14.92 -16.63
CA MET A 1 0.71 14.72 -15.41
C MET A 1 -0.14 13.86 -14.47
N ALA A 2 0.33 12.68 -14.04
CA ALA A 2 -0.43 11.90 -13.06
C ALA A 2 -0.33 12.60 -11.70
N ASP A 3 -1.46 12.89 -11.09
CA ASP A 3 -1.55 13.52 -9.77
C ASP A 3 -1.09 12.54 -8.68
N TYR A 4 -0.68 13.02 -7.51
CA TYR A 4 -0.17 12.17 -6.42
C TYR A 4 -1.22 11.13 -5.99
N LYS A 5 -2.50 11.53 -5.94
CA LYS A 5 -3.65 10.64 -5.70
C LYS A 5 -3.70 9.48 -6.70
N ASP A 6 -3.39 9.74 -7.98
CA ASP A 6 -3.38 8.69 -9.00
C ASP A 6 -2.23 7.69 -8.77
N LYS A 7 -1.08 8.15 -8.26
CA LYS A 7 0.04 7.26 -7.92
C LYS A 7 -0.32 6.36 -6.74
N ILE A 8 -0.94 6.94 -5.70
CA ILE A 8 -1.40 6.23 -4.52
C ILE A 8 -2.43 5.17 -4.90
N LEU A 9 -3.50 5.54 -5.61
CA LEU A 9 -4.53 4.59 -6.03
C LEU A 9 -3.96 3.49 -6.94
N LYS A 10 -3.05 3.81 -7.87
CA LYS A 10 -2.34 2.77 -8.63
C LYS A 10 -1.58 1.82 -7.72
N ALA A 11 -0.81 2.34 -6.75
CA ALA A 11 -0.02 1.51 -5.85
C ALA A 11 -0.90 0.59 -4.99
N TYR A 12 -2.06 1.09 -4.54
CA TYR A 12 -3.08 0.31 -3.84
C TYR A 12 -3.62 -0.83 -4.71
N PHE A 13 -4.22 -0.50 -5.86
CA PHE A 13 -4.89 -1.50 -6.71
C PHE A 13 -3.95 -2.49 -7.39
N THR A 14 -2.68 -2.12 -7.60
CA THR A 14 -1.67 -3.05 -8.14
C THR A 14 -1.00 -3.89 -7.05
N GLY A 15 -1.32 -3.69 -5.77
CA GLY A 15 -0.72 -4.40 -4.65
C GLY A 15 0.71 -3.98 -4.31
N LYS A 16 1.21 -2.88 -4.90
CA LYS A 16 2.55 -2.36 -4.62
C LYS A 16 2.71 -1.93 -3.16
N MET A 17 1.67 -1.38 -2.54
CA MET A 17 1.70 -1.02 -1.11
C MET A 17 1.92 -2.25 -0.22
N ALA A 18 1.15 -3.32 -0.46
CA ALA A 18 1.30 -4.58 0.27
C ALA A 18 2.68 -5.22 0.05
N LEU A 19 3.22 -5.12 -1.18
CA LEU A 19 4.57 -5.58 -1.48
C LEU A 19 5.61 -4.76 -0.71
N ALA A 20 5.44 -3.44 -0.64
CA ALA A 20 6.38 -2.54 0.00
C ALA A 20 6.42 -2.75 1.53
N ILE A 21 5.26 -3.00 2.16
CA ILE A 21 5.19 -3.46 3.56
C ILE A 21 6.00 -4.74 3.73
N LYS A 22 5.77 -5.78 2.91
CA LYS A 22 6.49 -7.05 3.01
C LYS A 22 8.01 -6.89 2.82
N GLN A 23 8.43 -6.04 1.89
CA GLN A 23 9.85 -5.73 1.68
C GLN A 23 10.45 -5.07 2.93
N ARG A 24 9.74 -4.10 3.52
CA ARG A 24 10.18 -3.43 4.75
C ARG A 24 10.27 -4.40 5.93
N GLU A 25 9.30 -5.29 6.07
CA GLU A 25 9.32 -6.33 7.10
C GLU A 25 10.53 -7.27 6.94
N LEU A 26 10.87 -7.65 5.71
CA LEU A 26 12.06 -8.46 5.43
C LEU A 26 13.37 -7.71 5.74
N GLU A 27 13.46 -6.42 5.37
CA GLU A 27 14.61 -5.58 5.71
C GLU A 27 14.85 -5.53 7.22
N ILE A 28 13.79 -5.32 8.02
CA ILE A 28 13.90 -5.24 9.48
C ILE A 28 14.32 -6.59 10.08
N ARG A 29 13.76 -7.70 9.57
CA ARG A 29 14.09 -9.05 10.06
C ARG A 29 15.51 -9.50 9.71
N HIS A 30 16.04 -9.08 8.56
CA HIS A 30 17.32 -9.56 8.05
C HIS A 30 18.47 -8.54 8.14
N GLY A 31 18.17 -7.27 8.42
CA GLY A 31 19.16 -6.19 8.55
C GLY A 31 20.05 -6.23 9.81
N HIS A 32 19.84 -7.21 10.71
CA HIS A 32 20.58 -7.37 11.97
C HIS A 32 21.77 -8.36 11.88
N ASN A 33 22.22 -8.75 10.69
CA ASN A 33 23.34 -9.70 10.53
C ASN A 33 24.67 -9.01 10.21
N HIS A 34 25.20 -8.21 11.14
CA HIS A 34 26.63 -7.90 11.10
C HIS A 34 27.21 -7.71 12.51
N VAL A 35 27.29 -8.81 13.27
CA VAL A 35 28.22 -8.89 14.40
C VAL A 35 28.78 -10.32 14.43
N ASP A 36 30.03 -10.45 14.00
CA ASP A 36 30.90 -11.58 14.28
C ASP A 36 30.90 -11.84 15.79
N ASP A 37 30.53 -13.04 16.24
CA ASP A 37 30.65 -13.34 17.67
C ASP A 37 30.97 -14.83 17.91
N VAL A 38 32.23 -15.04 18.25
CA VAL A 38 32.97 -16.30 18.44
C VAL A 38 32.53 -17.07 19.71
N ASN A 39 31.56 -16.57 20.49
CA ASN A 39 31.13 -17.13 21.78
C ASN A 39 29.65 -17.61 21.82
N ARG A 40 29.19 -18.31 20.78
CA ARG A 40 27.74 -18.49 20.49
C ARG A 40 26.94 -19.49 21.35
N ASN A 41 27.53 -20.48 22.01
CA ASN A 41 26.73 -21.65 22.43
C ASN A 41 26.01 -21.56 23.80
N ILE A 42 26.40 -20.66 24.71
CA ILE A 42 25.83 -20.64 26.08
C ILE A 42 24.88 -19.44 26.32
N ARG A 43 25.04 -18.33 25.59
CA ARG A 43 24.15 -17.15 25.64
C ARG A 43 23.03 -17.14 24.58
N ALA A 44 23.03 -18.07 23.63
CA ALA A 44 22.17 -18.02 22.44
C ALA A 44 20.66 -18.08 22.72
N LYS A 45 20.20 -18.90 23.68
CA LYS A 45 18.75 -19.13 23.88
C LYS A 45 17.99 -17.90 24.42
N ASN A 46 18.57 -17.18 25.39
CA ASN A 46 17.97 -15.94 25.92
C ASN A 46 18.16 -14.77 24.94
N LYS A 47 19.29 -14.73 24.21
CA LYS A 47 19.53 -13.71 23.17
C LYS A 47 18.54 -13.86 22.03
N GLN A 48 18.24 -15.08 21.58
CA GLN A 48 17.27 -15.36 20.51
C GLN A 48 15.86 -14.89 20.84
N SER A 49 15.36 -15.20 22.04
CA SER A 49 14.01 -14.80 22.47
C SER A 49 13.87 -13.27 22.58
N HIS A 50 14.88 -12.60 23.17
CA HIS A 50 14.90 -11.13 23.19
C HIS A 50 15.08 -10.50 21.81
N THR A 51 15.87 -11.08 20.89
CA THR A 51 15.99 -10.57 19.52
C THR A 51 14.68 -10.71 18.73
N THR A 52 13.90 -11.76 18.96
CA THR A 52 12.58 -11.90 18.33
C THR A 52 11.57 -10.91 18.89
N GLU A 53 11.54 -10.70 20.21
CA GLU A 53 10.65 -9.71 20.84
C GLU A 53 11.01 -8.27 20.43
N THR A 54 12.30 -7.95 20.36
CA THR A 54 12.77 -6.61 19.93
C THR A 54 12.52 -6.36 18.46
N THR A 55 12.72 -7.34 17.58
CA THR A 55 12.39 -7.19 16.15
C THR A 55 10.88 -7.08 15.92
N LEU A 56 10.05 -7.79 16.68
CA LEU A 56 8.60 -7.64 16.64
C LEU A 56 8.16 -6.23 17.09
N ALA A 57 8.71 -5.72 18.20
CA ALA A 57 8.44 -4.36 18.66
C ALA A 57 8.86 -3.29 17.63
N VAL A 58 10.00 -3.48 16.96
CA VAL A 58 10.46 -2.58 15.89
C VAL A 58 9.54 -2.62 14.67
N LEU A 59 9.02 -3.79 14.30
CA LEU A 59 8.05 -3.93 13.21
C LEU A 59 6.72 -3.23 13.51
N GLU A 60 6.23 -3.34 14.75
CA GLU A 60 4.98 -2.71 15.17
C GLU A 60 5.09 -1.18 15.25
N GLN A 61 6.27 -0.66 15.56
CA GLN A 61 6.52 0.78 15.69
C GLN A 61 7.08 1.41 14.40
N ASP A 62 7.30 0.64 13.33
CA ASP A 62 7.88 1.17 12.09
C ASP A 62 6.89 2.16 11.44
N PRO A 63 7.24 3.47 11.38
CA PRO A 63 6.32 4.49 10.90
C PRO A 63 5.90 4.30 9.45
N TYR A 64 6.76 3.68 8.64
CA TYR A 64 6.50 3.43 7.23
C TYR A 64 5.43 2.35 7.06
N ILE A 65 5.55 1.23 7.78
CA ILE A 65 4.56 0.16 7.76
C ILE A 65 3.20 0.69 8.24
N ASN A 66 3.18 1.46 9.33
CA ASN A 66 1.95 1.99 9.91
C ASN A 66 1.26 2.99 8.98
N THR A 67 2.00 3.99 8.47
CA THR A 67 1.44 4.95 7.51
C THR A 67 0.90 4.27 6.25
N THR A 68 1.61 3.25 5.74
CA THR A 68 1.16 2.53 4.54
C THR A 68 -0.12 1.73 4.82
N LYS A 69 -0.25 1.11 6.00
CA LYS A 69 -1.47 0.41 6.42
C LYS A 69 -2.65 1.38 6.58
N GLU A 70 -2.45 2.51 7.23
CA GLU A 70 -3.47 3.56 7.40
C GLU A 70 -4.00 4.04 6.04
N VAL A 71 -3.12 4.27 5.07
CA VAL A 71 -3.54 4.66 3.71
C VAL A 71 -4.35 3.56 3.03
N MET A 72 -3.93 2.30 3.17
CA MET A 72 -4.66 1.17 2.59
C MET A 72 -6.06 1.04 3.20
N GLU A 73 -6.17 1.18 4.52
CA GLU A 73 -7.44 1.14 5.25
C GLU A 73 -8.34 2.30 4.82
N TYR A 74 -7.82 3.53 4.80
CA TYR A 74 -8.55 4.70 4.35
C TYR A 74 -9.09 4.56 2.91
N ILE A 75 -8.27 4.02 1.98
CA ILE A 75 -8.74 3.78 0.60
C ILE A 75 -9.82 2.70 0.58
N SER A 76 -9.72 1.67 1.43
CA SER A 76 -10.75 0.64 1.54
C SER A 76 -12.08 1.22 2.02
N GLU A 77 -12.06 1.99 3.11
CA GLU A 77 -13.25 2.66 3.65
C GLU A 77 -13.85 3.66 2.65
N TRP A 78 -12.99 4.43 1.97
CA TRP A 78 -13.42 5.35 0.92
C TRP A 78 -14.12 4.62 -0.24
N LEU A 79 -13.67 3.42 -0.62
CA LEU A 79 -14.32 2.64 -1.68
C LEU A 79 -15.71 2.13 -1.27
N GLU A 80 -15.91 1.81 0.01
CA GLU A 80 -17.19 1.31 0.53
C GLU A 80 -18.33 2.34 0.43
N VAL A 81 -18.00 3.63 0.32
CA VAL A 81 -18.99 4.71 0.13
C VAL A 81 -19.64 4.66 -1.26
N PHE A 82 -18.97 4.08 -2.25
CA PHE A 82 -19.43 4.08 -3.64
C PHE A 82 -20.19 2.82 -4.01
N ASP A 83 -21.10 2.96 -4.96
CA ASP A 83 -21.80 1.82 -5.56
C ASP A 83 -20.84 0.90 -6.32
N GLU A 84 -21.26 -0.35 -6.54
CA GLU A 84 -20.45 -1.38 -7.19
C GLU A 84 -19.90 -0.95 -8.56
N LEU A 85 -20.71 -0.23 -9.35
CA LEU A 85 -20.30 0.27 -10.65
C LEU A 85 -19.08 1.20 -10.55
N ASP A 86 -19.13 2.15 -9.62
CA ASP A 86 -18.07 3.13 -9.41
C ASP A 86 -16.80 2.46 -8.87
N GLN A 87 -16.95 1.53 -7.93
CA GLN A 87 -15.84 0.71 -7.45
C GLN A 87 -15.16 -0.06 -8.60
N GLN A 88 -15.94 -0.64 -9.52
CA GLN A 88 -15.40 -1.34 -10.70
C GLN A 88 -14.69 -0.39 -11.67
N ILE A 89 -15.24 0.80 -11.93
CA ILE A 89 -14.59 1.83 -12.76
C ILE A 89 -13.24 2.22 -12.17
N ILE A 90 -13.21 2.55 -10.87
CA ILE A 90 -12.01 2.96 -10.15
C ILE A 90 -10.96 1.83 -10.20
N LYS A 91 -11.36 0.61 -9.84
CA LYS A 91 -10.48 -0.56 -9.84
C LYS A 91 -9.87 -0.80 -11.21
N LEU A 92 -10.67 -0.94 -12.27
CA LEU A 92 -10.17 -1.19 -13.62
C LEU A 92 -9.26 -0.07 -14.11
N ARG A 93 -9.60 1.18 -13.78
CA ARG A 93 -8.78 2.33 -14.17
C ARG A 93 -7.40 2.27 -13.54
N TYR A 94 -7.32 1.99 -12.25
CA TYR A 94 -6.07 2.04 -11.49
C TYR A 94 -5.27 0.74 -11.54
N THR A 95 -5.85 -0.38 -11.98
CA THR A 95 -5.08 -1.58 -12.38
C THR A 95 -4.46 -1.48 -13.78
N GLY A 96 -4.78 -0.42 -14.54
CA GLY A 96 -4.11 -0.10 -15.81
C GLY A 96 -4.91 -0.37 -17.08
N HIS A 97 -6.22 -0.64 -16.99
CA HIS A 97 -7.05 -0.83 -18.17
C HIS A 97 -7.23 0.48 -18.95
N SER A 98 -7.22 0.38 -20.29
CA SER A 98 -7.57 1.49 -21.16
C SER A 98 -9.06 1.81 -21.06
N TRP A 99 -9.45 3.05 -21.38
CA TRP A 99 -10.87 3.42 -21.37
C TRP A 99 -11.71 2.56 -22.31
N ILE A 100 -11.19 2.22 -23.49
CA ILE A 100 -11.86 1.32 -24.44
C ILE A 100 -12.19 -0.04 -23.78
N ASN A 101 -11.25 -0.58 -23.00
CA ASN A 101 -11.45 -1.84 -22.31
C ASN A 101 -12.51 -1.73 -21.20
N ILE A 102 -12.54 -0.60 -20.49
CA ILE A 102 -13.53 -0.31 -19.44
C ILE A 102 -14.92 -0.14 -20.07
N GLU A 103 -15.04 0.61 -21.16
CA GLU A 103 -16.31 0.79 -21.89
C GLU A 103 -16.90 -0.55 -22.32
N TYR A 104 -16.07 -1.42 -22.90
CA TYR A 104 -16.51 -2.74 -23.33
C TYR A 104 -16.97 -3.63 -22.16
N ARG A 105 -16.28 -3.57 -21.02
CA ARG A 105 -16.59 -4.40 -19.85
C ARG A 105 -17.84 -3.94 -19.09
N LEU A 106 -18.03 -2.62 -18.98
CA LEU A 106 -19.07 -2.02 -18.16
C LEU A 106 -20.24 -1.45 -18.98
N ALA A 107 -20.20 -1.60 -20.31
CA ALA A 107 -21.18 -1.02 -21.24
C ALA A 107 -21.45 0.48 -20.99
N LEU A 108 -20.40 1.21 -20.61
CA LEU A 108 -20.50 2.59 -20.13
C LEU A 108 -19.55 3.49 -20.91
N GLY A 109 -20.04 4.59 -21.48
CA GLY A 109 -19.22 5.48 -22.29
C GLY A 109 -18.09 6.16 -21.50
N ASN A 110 -16.96 6.38 -22.15
CA ASN A 110 -15.72 6.92 -21.58
C ASN A 110 -15.93 8.29 -20.91
N ARG A 111 -16.79 9.15 -21.49
CA ARG A 111 -17.14 10.45 -20.88
C ARG A 111 -17.84 10.26 -19.53
N THR A 112 -18.79 9.34 -19.47
CA THR A 112 -19.51 8.98 -18.25
C THR A 112 -18.50 8.42 -17.24
N GLY A 113 -17.69 7.44 -17.64
CA GLY A 113 -16.74 6.78 -16.72
C GLY A 113 -15.69 7.75 -16.15
N ASN A 114 -15.19 8.68 -16.98
CA ASN A 114 -14.30 9.75 -16.51
C ASN A 114 -14.98 10.70 -15.53
N ARG A 115 -16.28 10.98 -15.72
CA ARG A 115 -17.03 11.84 -14.80
C ARG A 115 -17.15 11.17 -13.42
N HIS A 116 -17.61 9.92 -13.38
CA HIS A 116 -17.68 9.12 -12.14
C HIS A 116 -16.33 9.06 -11.42
N LEU A 117 -15.24 8.78 -12.17
CA LEU A 117 -13.90 8.74 -11.61
C LEU A 117 -13.46 10.09 -11.01
N LYS A 118 -13.75 11.20 -11.69
CA LYS A 118 -13.40 12.55 -11.20
C LYS A 118 -14.19 12.92 -9.95
N GLU A 119 -15.49 12.59 -9.94
CA GLU A 119 -16.37 12.80 -8.80
C GLU A 119 -15.86 12.00 -7.61
N ALA A 120 -15.64 10.69 -7.76
CA ALA A 120 -15.09 9.85 -6.69
C ALA A 120 -13.76 10.39 -6.15
N LYS A 121 -12.84 10.77 -7.05
CA LYS A 121 -11.53 11.32 -6.66
C LYS A 121 -11.62 12.66 -5.93
N SER A 122 -12.68 13.44 -6.14
CA SER A 122 -12.90 14.70 -5.42
C SER A 122 -13.15 14.49 -3.92
N TRP A 123 -13.78 13.37 -3.56
CA TRP A 123 -14.03 12.96 -2.18
C TRP A 123 -12.81 12.35 -1.48
N LEU A 124 -11.78 11.97 -2.24
CA LEU A 124 -10.57 11.38 -1.70
C LEU A 124 -9.69 12.46 -1.08
N VAL A 125 -9.64 12.51 0.24
CA VAL A 125 -8.80 13.45 1.00
C VAL A 125 -7.51 12.76 1.42
N LEU A 126 -6.59 12.68 0.47
CA LEU A 126 -5.20 12.30 0.72
C LEU A 126 -4.32 13.51 0.45
N ASP A 127 -3.21 13.63 1.16
CA ASP A 127 -2.13 14.56 0.86
C ASP A 127 -0.86 13.85 0.36
N ASP A 128 0.15 14.63 0.04
CA ASP A 128 1.43 14.18 -0.50
C ASP A 128 2.28 13.47 0.58
N THR A 129 1.97 13.65 1.86
CA THR A 129 2.73 13.04 2.97
C THR A 129 2.57 11.52 2.99
N TYR A 130 1.45 11.02 2.47
CA TYR A 130 1.21 9.60 2.27
C TYR A 130 2.08 8.96 1.16
N LEU A 131 2.79 9.76 0.35
CA LEU A 131 3.81 9.26 -0.58
C LEU A 131 5.14 8.93 0.08
N LEU A 132 5.36 9.27 1.36
CA LEU A 132 6.59 8.89 2.09
C LEU A 132 6.85 7.37 2.09
N GLY A 133 5.81 6.58 1.74
CA GLY A 133 5.90 5.14 1.56
C GLY A 133 6.21 4.64 0.13
N ILE A 134 5.86 5.41 -0.90
CA ILE A 134 5.80 4.94 -2.28
C ILE A 134 7.01 5.51 -3.02
N ARG A 135 8.18 4.88 -2.84
CA ARG A 135 9.37 5.23 -3.65
C ARG A 135 8.99 5.11 -5.14
N SER A 136 9.21 6.20 -5.88
CA SER A 136 8.96 6.32 -7.32
C SER A 136 9.80 5.35 -8.14
#